data_AF-A0A2V9ZKR1-F1
#
_entry.id   AF-A0A2V9ZKR1-F1
#
_cell.length_a   1.000
_cell.length_b   1.000
_cell.length_c   1.000
_cell.angle_alpha   90.00
_cell.angle_beta   90.00
_cell.angle_gamma   90.00
#
_symmetry.space_group_name_H-M   'P 1'
#
loop_
_entity.id
_entity.type
_entity.pdbx_description
1 polymer ?
#
loop_
_entity_poly.entity_id
_entity_poly.type
_entity_poly.pdbx_seq_one_letter_code
_entity_poly.pdbx_strand_id
1 'polypeptide(L)' 'MSSGTGGGSPKPVNPGVGIQGMHERVRQLGGQLDIQSVNGHGTLVRATLPVGKAFSQDGEETLGAAS' A
#
# COMPACT_ATOMS: atom_id res chain seq x y z
N MET A 1 12.21 -32.89 35.54
CA MET A 1 13.04 -32.40 34.42
C MET A 1 12.06 -31.86 33.38
N SER A 2 11.76 -30.56 33.44
CA SER A 2 10.72 -29.96 32.58
C SER A 2 11.40 -29.28 31.41
N SER A 3 11.42 -29.93 30.24
CA SER A 3 11.90 -29.31 29.01
C SER A 3 10.68 -28.86 28.19
N GLY A 4 10.35 -27.58 28.31
CA GLY A 4 9.35 -26.93 27.47
C GLY A 4 9.95 -26.62 26.11
N THR A 5 9.74 -27.48 25.13
CA THR A 5 10.15 -27.25 23.74
C THR A 5 9.12 -26.38 23.04
N GLY A 6 9.33 -25.06 23.07
CA GLY A 6 8.52 -24.08 22.35
C GLY A 6 8.82 -24.05 20.85
N GLY A 7 8.48 -25.12 20.13
CA GLY A 7 8.55 -25.18 18.67
C GLY A 7 7.28 -24.62 18.03
N GLY A 8 7.10 -23.30 18.04
CA GLY A 8 6.00 -22.65 17.33
C GLY A 8 6.30 -22.62 15.84
N SER A 9 5.72 -23.53 15.06
CA SER A 9 5.76 -23.48 13.59
C SER A 9 5.33 -22.10 13.10
N PRO A 10 6.01 -21.48 12.11
CA PRO A 10 5.60 -20.18 11.59
C PRO A 10 4.14 -20.27 11.12
N LYS A 11 3.27 -19.49 11.78
CA LYS A 11 1.86 -19.40 11.36
C LYS A 11 1.83 -18.82 9.94
N PRO A 12 1.01 -19.37 9.04
CA PRO A 12 0.82 -18.78 7.71
C PRO A 12 0.41 -17.32 7.88
N VAL A 13 1.20 -16.42 7.30
CA VAL A 13 0.86 -15.01 7.22
C VAL A 13 -0.15 -14.83 6.09
N ASN A 14 -1.42 -14.66 6.43
CA ASN A 14 -2.41 -14.28 5.44
C ASN A 14 -2.13 -12.85 4.95
N PRO A 15 -2.21 -12.60 3.64
CA PRO A 15 -2.17 -11.23 3.14
C PRO A 15 -3.26 -10.39 3.80
N GLY A 16 -2.86 -9.35 4.53
CA GLY A 16 -3.78 -8.35 5.04
C GLY A 16 -4.04 -7.26 4.01
N VAL A 17 -5.03 -6.40 4.26
CA VAL A 17 -5.39 -5.30 3.35
C VAL A 17 -4.41 -4.12 3.39
N GLY A 18 -3.48 -4.08 4.35
CA GLY A 18 -2.59 -2.93 4.55
C GLY A 18 -1.72 -2.62 3.34
N ILE A 19 -0.89 -3.58 2.91
CA ILE A 19 0.02 -3.39 1.76
C ILE A 19 -0.76 -3.22 0.47
N GLN A 20 -1.82 -4.01 0.25
CA GLN A 20 -2.66 -3.88 -0.94
C GLN A 20 -3.33 -2.51 -1.02
N GLY A 21 -3.94 -2.04 0.07
CA GLY A 21 -4.56 -0.72 0.14
C GLY A 21 -3.57 0.43 -0.02
N MET A 22 -2.31 0.25 0.41
CA MET A 22 -1.24 1.20 0.13
C MET A 22 -0.90 1.26 -1.36
N HIS A 23 -0.77 0.11 -2.04
CA HIS A 23 -0.56 0.06 -3.49
C HIS A 23 -1.71 0.76 -4.24
N GLU A 24 -2.95 0.46 -3.87
CA GLU A 24 -4.16 1.05 -4.47
C GLU A 24 -4.18 2.56 -4.30
N ARG A 25 -3.99 3.07 -3.07
CA ARG A 25 -4.02 4.51 -2.79
C ARG A 25 -2.90 5.26 -3.51
N VAL A 26 -1.68 4.72 -3.47
CA VAL A 26 -0.54 5.35 -4.16
C VAL A 26 -0.79 5.40 -5.66
N ARG A 27 -1.37 4.34 -6.25
CA ARG A 27 -1.76 4.31 -7.66
C ARG A 27 -2.86 5.32 -7.99
N GLN A 28 -3.90 5.43 -7.17
CA GLN A 28 -4.99 6.40 -7.36
C GLN A 28 -4.47 7.85 -7.36
N LEU A 29 -3.38 8.12 -6.65
CA LEU A 29 -2.71 9.42 -6.61
C LEU A 29 -1.68 9.60 -7.74
N GLY A 30 -1.62 8.69 -8.72
CA GLY A 30 -0.66 8.73 -9.81
C GLY A 30 0.79 8.42 -9.38
N GLY A 31 0.98 7.84 -8.20
CA GLY A 31 2.27 7.48 -7.64
C GLY A 31 2.69 6.03 -7.88
N GLN A 32 3.79 5.64 -7.24
CA GLN A 32 4.35 4.29 -7.24
C GLN A 32 4.78 3.87 -5.84
N LEU A 33 4.57 2.60 -5.48
CA LEU A 33 4.95 2.01 -4.19
C LEU A 33 5.91 0.84 -4.42
N ASP A 34 7.04 0.88 -3.73
CA ASP A 34 8.10 -0.13 -3.77
C ASP A 34 8.39 -0.63 -2.34
N ILE A 35 8.45 -1.96 -2.18
CA ILE A 35 8.68 -2.61 -0.87
C ILE A 35 9.82 -3.60 -1.03
N GLN A 36 10.87 -3.42 -0.23
CA GLN A 36 12.05 -4.28 -0.21
C GLN A 36 12.28 -4.78 1.20
N SER A 37 12.23 -6.10 1.38
CA SER A 37 12.57 -6.74 2.65
C SER A 37 13.88 -7.50 2.49
N VAL A 38 14.78 -7.30 3.45
CA VAL A 38 16.04 -8.04 3.52
C VAL A 38 16.03 -8.83 4.83
N ASN A 39 16.16 -10.16 4.73
CA ASN A 39 16.09 -11.07 5.88
C ASN A 39 17.11 -10.66 6.95
N GLY A 40 16.64 -10.33 8.16
CA GLY A 40 17.50 -9.89 9.26
C GLY A 40 17.91 -8.41 9.23
N HIS A 41 17.51 -7.65 8.21
CA HIS A 41 17.86 -6.24 8.04
C HIS A 41 16.64 -5.30 8.01
N GLY A 42 15.43 -5.85 8.13
CA GLY A 42 14.17 -5.10 8.18
C GLY A 42 13.53 -4.92 6.80
N THR A 43 12.59 -3.99 6.73
CA THR A 43 11.79 -3.70 5.53
C THR A 43 11.84 -2.22 5.20
N LEU A 44 12.24 -1.92 3.96
CA LEU A 44 12.14 -0.60 3.36
C LEU A 44 10.81 -0.50 2.60
N VAL A 45 10.04 0.55 2.91
CA VAL A 45 8.82 0.91 2.18
C VAL A 45 9.02 2.31 1.59
N ARG A 46 8.90 2.44 0.27
CA ARG A 46 9.11 3.71 -0.44
C ARG A 46 7.91 4.03 -1.32
N ALA A 47 7.27 5.16 -1.06
CA ALA A 47 6.21 5.72 -1.90
C ALA A 47 6.72 6.97 -2.61
N THR A 48 6.54 7.02 -3.93
CA THR A 48 6.82 8.20 -4.76
C THR A 48 5.50 8.77 -5.22
N LEU A 49 5.26 10.05 -4.93
CA LEU A 49 4.04 10.77 -5.28
C LEU A 49 4.39 12.03 -6.06
N PRO A 50 3.59 12.41 -7.08
CA PRO A 50 3.68 13.72 -7.70
C PRO A 50 3.47 14.83 -6.66
N VAL A 51 4.28 15.88 -6.72
CA VAL A 51 4.11 17.10 -5.92
C VAL A 51 3.53 18.21 -6.82
N GLY A 52 2.39 18.77 -6.44
CA GLY A 52 1.57 19.63 -7.30
C GLY A 52 0.17 19.05 -7.49
N LYS A 53 -0.65 19.59 -8.39
CA LYS A 53 -2.01 19.08 -8.59
C LYS A 53 -1.93 17.69 -9.24
N ALA A 54 -2.03 16.65 -8.41
CA ALA A 54 -2.38 15.31 -8.86
C ALA A 54 -3.81 15.39 -9.40
N PHE A 55 -3.95 15.38 -10.71
CA PHE A 55 -5.24 15.22 -11.41
C PHE A 55 -5.32 13.77 -11.91
N SER A 56 -6.48 13.13 -12.07
CA SER A 56 -7.76 13.66 -12.55
C SER A 56 -8.92 12.85 -11.97
N GLN A 57 -9.99 13.50 -11.53
CA GLN A 57 -11.31 12.88 -11.59
C GLN A 57 -11.91 13.33 -12.91
N ASP A 58 -11.82 12.45 -13.92
CA ASP A 58 -12.70 12.49 -15.08
C ASP A 58 -14.15 12.38 -14.55
N GLY A 59 -14.80 13.54 -14.53
CA GLY A 59 -16.16 13.75 -14.07
C GLY A 59 -16.61 15.10 -14.60
N GLU A 60 -16.60 15.26 -15.93
CA GLU A 60 -17.41 16.30 -16.58
C GLU A 60 -18.88 16.01 -16.30
N GLU A 61 -19.39 16.50 -15.16
CA GLU A 61 -20.80 16.84 -15.08
C GLU A 61 -20.94 18.25 -15.67
N THR A 62 -21.43 18.28 -16.90
CA THR A 62 -21.84 19.43 -17.67
C THR A 62 -22.63 20.43 -16.79
N LEU A 63 -21.99 21.53 -16.39
CA LEU A 63 -22.67 22.74 -15.96
C LEU A 63 -22.65 23.74 -17.12
N GLY A 64 -23.82 24.02 -17.68
CA GLY A 64 -24.04 25.27 -18.41
C GLY A 64 -24.91 25.17 -19.65
N ALA A 65 -26.22 25.27 -19.48
CA ALA A 65 -27.01 26.16 -20.32
C ALA A 65 -28.08 26.81 -19.43
N ALA A 66 -27.74 28.01 -18.94
CA ALA A 66 -28.73 28.96 -18.48
C ALA A 66 -29.60 29.41 -19.67
N SER A 67 -30.91 29.44 -19.48
CA SER A 67 -31.86 30.42 -20.05
C SER A 67 -33.15 30.35 -19.26
#